data_AF-A0A6N8EE52-F1
#
_entry.id   AF-A0A6N8EE52-F1
#
_cell.length_a   1.000
_cell.length_b   1.000
_cell.length_c   1.000
_cell.angle_alpha   90.00
_cell.angle_beta   90.00
_cell.angle_gamma   90.00
#
_symmetry.space_group_name_H-M   'P 1'
#
loop_
_entity.id
_entity.type
_entity.pdbx_description
1 polymer ?
#
loop_
_entity_poly.entity_id
_entity_poly.type
_entity_poly.pdbx_seq_one_letter_code
_entity_poly.pdbx_strand_id
1 'polypeptide(L)'
;MSALNTPAHRPRLSLGPILYLWPREQVLDFYAELLETPVDVVYLGETICSKRRQLKPEDYWELAERVTAAGKQAVISTLALIESDGELKTLKRICADERFMIEAGDLAALDFLEGRPFVAGHSINLYNHRTLAFLAERGLKRWVMPVELGRDTAADLLKHRPEGVECELFAFGRLPLAYSARCFTAYNRGLGKDNCEFCCGDYPDGVLVTTQEGQEFLSLNGIQTQSAGTHNLLASLDEVRALGVDLLRISPQSKHTADVVRTFADCLTGDLDPAEGTARLSGWAPSGLCDGYWTGQSGYQVGMPAAIG
;
A
#
# COMPACT_ATOMS: atom_id res chain seq x y z
N MET A 1 -14.06 16.43 -38.03
CA MET A 1 -14.43 16.05 -36.65
C MET A 1 -13.15 15.69 -35.92
N SER A 2 -12.48 16.69 -35.34
CA SER A 2 -11.26 16.48 -34.57
C SER A 2 -11.68 15.97 -33.20
N ALA A 3 -11.32 14.74 -32.86
CA ALA A 3 -11.43 14.24 -31.49
C ALA A 3 -10.66 15.22 -30.59
N LEU A 4 -11.37 15.84 -29.65
CA LEU A 4 -10.79 16.70 -28.64
C LEU A 4 -9.87 15.82 -27.79
N ASN A 5 -8.57 16.07 -27.89
CA ASN A 5 -7.53 15.43 -27.12
C ASN A 5 -7.63 15.96 -25.68
N THR A 6 -8.59 15.44 -24.91
CA THR A 6 -8.61 15.63 -23.46
C THR A 6 -7.31 15.03 -22.93
N PRO A 7 -6.45 15.78 -22.21
CA PRO A 7 -5.25 15.21 -21.64
C PRO A 7 -5.65 14.00 -20.79
N ALA A 8 -5.10 12.84 -21.12
CA ALA A 8 -5.39 11.59 -20.43
C ALA A 8 -5.16 11.79 -18.93
N HIS A 9 -6.12 11.37 -18.11
CA HIS A 9 -6.00 11.43 -16.65
C HIS A 9 -4.70 10.74 -16.24
N ARG A 10 -3.85 11.46 -15.50
CA ARG A 10 -2.55 10.94 -15.05
C ARG A 10 -2.63 10.70 -13.54
N PRO A 11 -2.56 9.44 -13.11
CA PRO A 11 -2.50 9.11 -11.69
C PRO A 11 -1.26 9.73 -11.04
N ARG A 12 -1.40 10.15 -9.78
CA ARG A 12 -0.30 10.54 -8.90
C ARG A 12 0.38 9.32 -8.32
N LEU A 13 1.64 9.45 -7.90
CA LEU A 13 2.35 8.38 -7.20
C LEU A 13 2.24 8.55 -5.69
N SER A 14 1.92 7.47 -4.99
CA SER A 14 1.95 7.41 -3.53
C SER A 14 2.94 6.38 -3.04
N LEU A 15 3.60 6.68 -1.91
CA LEU A 15 4.42 5.75 -1.17
C LEU A 15 3.61 5.21 0.02
N GLY A 16 3.34 3.91 0.03
CA GLY A 16 2.67 3.24 1.16
C GLY A 16 3.53 3.27 2.45
N PRO A 17 2.95 2.94 3.61
CA PRO A 17 3.71 2.84 4.84
C PRO A 17 4.67 1.64 4.78
N ILE A 18 5.79 1.73 5.50
CA ILE A 18 6.71 0.61 5.66
C ILE A 18 5.99 -0.52 6.40
N LEU A 19 5.88 -1.69 5.76
CA LEU A 19 5.20 -2.85 6.35
C LEU A 19 6.14 -3.67 7.25
N TYR A 20 7.45 -3.54 7.12
CA TYR A 20 8.44 -4.38 7.77
C TYR A 20 9.07 -3.72 9.00
N LEU A 21 9.73 -4.53 9.83
CA LEU A 21 10.41 -4.03 11.01
C LEU A 21 11.85 -3.60 10.68
N TRP A 22 12.04 -2.34 10.27
CA TRP A 22 13.37 -1.80 10.02
C TRP A 22 13.95 -1.07 11.25
N PRO A 23 15.28 -1.01 11.41
CA PRO A 23 15.92 -0.13 12.38
C PRO A 23 15.52 1.33 12.18
N ARG A 24 15.45 2.10 13.27
CA ARG A 24 15.03 3.51 13.24
C ARG A 24 15.83 4.35 12.23
N GLU A 25 17.16 4.23 12.23
CA GLU A 25 18.02 5.00 11.32
C GLU A 25 17.70 4.69 9.85
N GLN A 26 17.53 3.41 9.52
CA GLN A 26 17.11 2.99 8.17
C GLN A 26 15.76 3.61 7.77
N VAL A 27 14.79 3.69 8.69
CA VAL A 27 13.48 4.33 8.41
C VAL A 27 13.66 5.81 8.11
N LEU A 28 14.48 6.52 8.88
CA LEU A 28 14.73 7.96 8.70
C LEU A 28 15.45 8.23 7.38
N ASP A 29 16.48 7.45 7.06
CA ASP A 29 17.25 7.56 5.81
C ASP A 29 16.36 7.23 4.60
N PHE A 30 15.55 6.19 4.71
CA PHE A 30 14.59 5.80 3.68
C PHE A 30 13.63 6.94 3.35
N TYR A 31 12.97 7.53 4.34
CA TYR A 31 12.04 8.63 4.06
C TYR A 31 12.79 9.87 3.53
N ALA A 32 13.99 10.17 4.03
CA ALA A 32 14.80 11.26 3.49
C ALA A 32 15.13 11.06 1.99
N GLU A 33 15.51 9.85 1.59
CA GLU A 33 15.71 9.50 0.17
C GLU A 33 14.43 9.66 -0.64
N LEU A 34 13.30 9.15 -0.14
CA LEU A 34 12.03 9.15 -0.87
C LEU A 34 11.42 10.55 -1.02
N LEU A 35 11.80 11.52 -0.17
CA LEU A 35 11.42 12.93 -0.38
C LEU A 35 12.00 13.51 -1.67
N GLU A 36 13.13 13.00 -2.15
CA GLU A 36 13.78 13.44 -3.40
C GLU A 36 13.22 12.73 -4.65
N THR A 37 12.20 11.89 -4.48
CA THR A 37 11.57 11.14 -5.58
C THR A 37 10.24 11.78 -6.01
N PRO A 38 9.73 11.46 -7.22
CA PRO A 38 8.46 12.01 -7.73
C PRO A 38 7.20 11.38 -7.11
N VAL A 39 7.22 11.07 -5.80
CA VAL A 39 6.00 10.74 -5.05
C VAL A 39 5.26 12.01 -4.63
N ASP A 40 3.95 12.02 -4.79
CA ASP A 40 3.05 13.12 -4.42
C ASP A 40 2.49 12.94 -3.01
N VAL A 41 2.32 11.69 -2.58
CA VAL A 41 1.72 11.33 -1.29
C VAL A 41 2.61 10.34 -0.55
N VAL A 42 2.82 10.54 0.74
CA VAL A 42 3.59 9.65 1.60
C VAL A 42 2.75 9.22 2.80
N TYR A 43 2.56 7.91 2.93
CA TYR A 43 1.89 7.28 4.07
C TYR A 43 2.91 6.92 5.15
N LEU A 44 2.63 7.31 6.39
CA LEU A 44 3.53 7.22 7.53
C LEU A 44 2.82 6.55 8.71
N GLY A 45 3.43 5.55 9.32
CA GLY A 45 2.87 4.91 10.51
C GLY A 45 3.16 3.42 10.54
N GLU A 46 2.78 2.80 11.66
CA GLU A 46 2.85 1.34 11.85
C GLU A 46 1.47 0.74 11.59
N THR A 47 1.39 -0.19 10.64
CA THR A 47 0.13 -0.81 10.20
C THR A 47 0.00 -2.29 10.60
N ILE A 48 1.08 -2.92 11.06
CA ILE A 48 1.15 -4.37 11.27
C ILE A 48 1.10 -4.75 12.75
N CYS A 49 1.93 -4.15 13.60
CA CYS A 49 2.06 -4.62 14.98
C CYS A 49 2.47 -3.52 15.96
N SER A 50 1.62 -3.26 16.96
CA SER A 50 1.83 -2.25 18.01
C SER A 50 3.07 -2.46 18.89
N LYS A 51 3.68 -3.66 18.85
CA LYS A 51 4.94 -3.95 19.55
C LYS A 51 6.15 -3.33 18.86
N ARG A 52 6.06 -3.01 17.57
CA ARG A 52 7.13 -2.40 16.76
C ARG A 52 7.27 -0.92 17.10
N ARG A 53 7.94 -0.62 18.20
CA ARG A 53 8.04 0.72 18.81
C ARG A 53 9.30 1.49 18.41
N GLN A 54 9.87 1.20 17.24
CA GLN A 54 11.08 1.85 16.70
C GLN A 54 10.83 3.35 16.49
N LEU A 55 9.61 3.69 16.06
CA LEU A 55 9.10 5.04 16.01
C LEU A 55 7.81 5.11 16.84
N LYS A 56 7.67 6.19 17.61
CA LYS A 56 6.43 6.56 18.28
C LYS A 56 5.59 7.44 17.35
N PRO A 57 4.28 7.63 17.62
CA PRO A 57 3.46 8.52 16.80
C PRO A 57 4.03 9.94 16.63
N GLU A 58 4.72 10.47 17.64
CA GLU A 58 5.39 11.78 17.57
C GLU A 58 6.48 11.81 16.50
N ASP A 59 7.27 10.74 16.38
CA ASP A 59 8.30 10.63 15.35
C ASP A 59 7.68 10.62 13.94
N TYR A 60 6.52 9.97 13.78
CA TYR A 60 5.79 9.98 12.52
C TYR A 60 5.17 11.35 12.20
N TRP A 61 4.74 12.11 13.21
CA TRP A 61 4.28 13.48 13.00
C TRP A 61 5.41 14.40 12.55
N GLU A 62 6.60 14.29 13.16
CA GLU A 62 7.78 15.04 12.71
C GLU A 62 8.17 14.68 11.26
N LEU A 63 8.11 13.40 10.89
CA LEU A 63 8.29 12.98 9.50
C LEU A 63 7.21 13.55 8.58
N ALA A 64 5.95 13.59 9.02
CA ALA A 64 4.84 14.16 8.25
C ALA A 64 4.99 15.66 8.02
N GLU A 65 5.52 16.40 9.00
CA GLU A 65 5.88 17.81 8.85
C GLU A 65 6.98 17.99 7.79
N ARG A 66 8.01 17.12 7.78
CA ARG A 66 9.07 17.13 6.77
C ARG A 66 8.54 16.80 5.36
N VAL A 67 7.66 15.81 5.24
CA VAL A 67 6.94 15.48 3.98
C VAL A 67 6.17 16.68 3.47
N THR A 68 5.41 17.35 4.35
CA THR A 68 4.62 18.53 4.00
C THR A 68 5.52 19.70 3.60
N ALA A 69 6.61 19.93 4.32
CA ALA A 69 7.60 20.97 3.99
C ALA A 69 8.30 20.73 2.64
N ALA A 70 8.42 19.47 2.21
CA ALA A 70 8.91 19.10 0.88
C ALA A 70 7.84 19.24 -0.23
N GLY A 71 6.66 19.79 0.08
CA GLY A 71 5.57 20.01 -0.88
C GLY A 71 4.76 18.77 -1.23
N LYS A 72 4.87 17.70 -0.43
CA LYS A 72 4.15 16.43 -0.62
C LYS A 72 3.03 16.29 0.39
N GLN A 73 2.02 15.47 0.08
CA GLN A 73 0.94 15.19 1.03
C GLN A 73 1.37 14.11 2.03
N ALA A 74 1.33 14.41 3.33
CA ALA A 74 1.49 13.41 4.38
C ALA A 74 0.15 12.81 4.80
N VAL A 75 0.12 11.48 4.97
CA VAL A 75 -1.02 10.74 5.52
C VAL A 75 -0.53 9.82 6.64
N ILE A 76 -1.22 9.79 7.79
CA ILE A 76 -0.84 8.92 8.91
C ILE A 76 -1.64 7.63 8.87
N SER A 77 -0.95 6.50 8.66
CA SER A 77 -1.53 5.16 8.65
C SER A 77 -1.63 4.56 10.04
N THR A 78 -2.72 3.84 10.27
CA THR A 78 -3.04 3.18 11.54
C THR A 78 -3.00 1.65 11.41
N LEU A 79 -2.98 0.95 12.55
CA LEU A 79 -2.95 -0.51 12.57
C LEU A 79 -4.12 -1.12 11.78
N ALA A 80 -3.82 -2.16 11.01
CA ALA A 80 -4.81 -2.92 10.25
C ALA A 80 -5.61 -3.90 11.13
N LEU A 81 -5.12 -4.20 12.33
CA LEU A 81 -5.78 -5.08 13.30
C LEU A 81 -5.60 -4.51 14.71
N ILE A 82 -6.70 -4.17 15.37
CA ILE A 82 -6.72 -3.74 16.77
C ILE A 82 -7.13 -4.92 17.66
N GLU A 83 -6.30 -5.29 18.63
CA GLU A 83 -6.49 -6.48 19.47
C GLU A 83 -6.60 -6.16 20.97
N SER A 84 -6.35 -4.91 21.38
CA SER A 84 -6.29 -4.52 22.78
C SER A 84 -6.76 -3.09 23.05
N ASP A 85 -7.20 -2.84 24.29
CA ASP A 85 -7.55 -1.49 24.77
C ASP A 85 -6.39 -0.50 24.67
N GLY A 86 -5.15 -0.99 24.81
CA GLY A 86 -3.95 -0.17 24.66
C GLY A 86 -3.81 0.36 23.24
N GLU A 87 -4.00 -0.51 22.25
CA GLU A 87 -4.00 -0.14 20.83
C GLU A 87 -5.14 0.82 20.49
N LEU A 88 -6.34 0.57 21.03
CA LEU A 88 -7.48 1.46 20.84
C LEU A 88 -7.24 2.87 21.40
N LYS A 89 -6.58 2.98 22.58
CA LYS A 89 -6.18 4.28 23.16
C LYS A 89 -5.15 4.98 22.27
N THR A 90 -4.18 4.25 21.73
CA THR A 90 -3.20 4.82 20.78
C THR A 90 -3.88 5.28 19.50
N LEU A 91 -4.81 4.48 18.95
CA LEU A 91 -5.58 4.84 17.77
C LEU A 91 -6.38 6.14 17.99
N LYS A 92 -7.13 6.22 19.09
CA LYS A 92 -7.86 7.45 19.47
C LYS A 92 -6.93 8.66 19.54
N ARG A 93 -5.74 8.50 20.09
CA ARG A 93 -4.75 9.58 20.19
C ARG A 93 -4.25 10.02 18.81
N ILE A 94 -3.99 9.07 17.91
CA ILE A 94 -3.57 9.36 16.52
C ILE A 94 -4.70 10.10 15.79
N CYS A 95 -5.94 9.59 15.86
CA CYS A 95 -7.10 10.22 15.21
C CYS A 95 -7.43 11.61 15.78
N ALA A 96 -7.13 11.89 17.05
CA ALA A 96 -7.36 13.20 17.66
C ALA A 96 -6.47 14.31 17.08
N ASP A 97 -5.38 13.97 16.40
CA ASP A 97 -4.54 14.95 15.70
C ASP A 97 -5.16 15.33 14.35
N GLU A 98 -5.35 16.62 14.09
CA GLU A 98 -6.01 17.12 12.88
C GLU A 98 -5.05 17.72 11.86
N ARG A 99 -3.74 17.72 12.14
CA ARG A 99 -2.72 18.27 11.25
C ARG A 99 -2.61 17.50 9.94
N PHE A 100 -2.92 16.21 9.97
CA PHE A 100 -2.75 15.30 8.84
C PHE A 100 -4.01 14.47 8.61
N MET A 101 -4.21 14.05 7.36
CA MET A 101 -5.23 13.05 7.04
C MET A 101 -4.83 11.69 7.63
N ILE A 102 -5.81 10.93 8.11
CA ILE A 102 -5.59 9.60 8.70
C ILE A 102 -6.02 8.53 7.70
N GLU A 103 -5.18 7.50 7.50
CA GLU A 103 -5.57 6.25 6.85
C GLU A 103 -6.03 5.25 7.92
N ALA A 104 -7.33 4.94 7.86
CA ALA A 104 -7.96 3.91 8.67
C ALA A 104 -7.51 2.53 8.18
N GLY A 105 -6.75 1.83 9.01
CA GLY A 105 -6.38 0.42 8.79
C GLY A 105 -7.43 -0.55 9.33
N ASP A 106 -8.15 -0.15 10.37
CA ASP A 106 -9.19 -0.93 11.05
C ASP A 106 -10.49 -0.10 11.15
N LEU A 107 -11.64 -0.78 11.15
CA LEU A 107 -12.95 -0.13 11.25
C LEU A 107 -13.12 0.67 12.55
N ALA A 108 -12.41 0.32 13.63
CA ALA A 108 -12.41 1.07 14.89
C ALA A 108 -11.95 2.53 14.72
N ALA A 109 -11.17 2.83 13.66
CA ALA A 109 -10.75 4.19 13.37
C ALA A 109 -11.93 5.07 12.89
N LEU A 110 -12.95 4.47 12.26
CA LEU A 110 -14.07 5.21 11.67
C LEU A 110 -14.87 5.97 12.74
N ASP A 111 -15.05 5.39 13.92
CA ASP A 111 -15.75 6.03 15.05
C ASP A 111 -15.02 7.29 15.55
N PHE A 112 -13.68 7.33 15.43
CA PHE A 112 -12.89 8.49 15.82
C PHE A 112 -12.72 9.53 14.71
N LEU A 113 -13.01 9.15 13.47
CA LEU A 113 -12.82 9.97 12.27
C LEU A 113 -14.14 10.49 11.69
N GLU A 114 -15.29 10.12 12.27
CA GLU A 114 -16.60 10.53 11.79
C GLU A 114 -16.70 12.06 11.63
N GLY A 115 -17.11 12.51 10.44
CA GLY A 115 -17.23 13.92 10.11
C GLY A 115 -15.91 14.59 9.72
N ARG A 116 -14.78 13.87 9.74
CA ARG A 116 -13.46 14.37 9.35
C ARG A 116 -12.96 13.71 8.06
N PRO A 117 -12.11 14.40 7.27
CA PRO A 117 -11.45 13.80 6.12
C PRO A 117 -10.57 12.59 6.50
N PHE A 118 -10.80 11.44 5.86
CA PHE A 118 -9.96 10.25 6.06
C PHE A 118 -9.74 9.43 4.77
N VAL A 119 -8.74 8.56 4.81
CA VAL A 119 -8.49 7.51 3.82
C VAL A 119 -8.96 6.18 4.37
N ALA A 120 -9.74 5.41 3.61
CA ALA A 120 -9.95 4.00 3.91
C ALA A 120 -8.80 3.19 3.30
N GLY A 121 -7.97 2.58 4.14
CA GLY A 121 -6.89 1.71 3.68
C GLY A 121 -7.42 0.44 3.03
N HIS A 122 -6.55 -0.26 2.29
CA HIS A 122 -6.88 -1.50 1.57
C HIS A 122 -7.38 -2.63 2.49
N SER A 123 -7.07 -2.60 3.78
CA SER A 123 -7.55 -3.53 4.80
C SER A 123 -9.01 -3.28 5.21
N ILE A 124 -9.57 -2.12 4.85
CA ILE A 124 -11.01 -1.86 4.97
C ILE A 124 -11.68 -2.51 3.75
N ASN A 125 -12.39 -3.63 3.98
CA ASN A 125 -13.03 -4.47 2.96
C ASN A 125 -14.20 -3.77 2.20
N LEU A 126 -13.88 -2.70 1.48
CA LEU A 126 -14.80 -1.91 0.66
C LEU A 126 -14.90 -2.57 -0.72
N TYR A 127 -15.92 -3.42 -0.90
CA TYR A 127 -16.07 -4.24 -2.11
C TYR A 127 -17.21 -3.81 -3.04
N ASN A 128 -17.99 -2.80 -2.66
CA ASN A 128 -19.15 -2.39 -3.44
C ASN A 128 -19.47 -0.90 -3.24
N HIS A 129 -20.25 -0.36 -4.19
CA HIS A 129 -20.63 1.06 -4.21
C HIS A 129 -21.47 1.49 -3.00
N ARG A 130 -22.19 0.58 -2.34
CA ARG A 130 -23.00 0.92 -1.15
C ARG A 130 -22.10 1.23 0.04
N THR A 131 -21.09 0.41 0.27
CA THR A 131 -20.06 0.69 1.30
C THR A 131 -19.30 1.97 0.95
N LEU A 132 -18.98 2.18 -0.33
CA LEU A 132 -18.32 3.41 -0.78
C LEU A 132 -19.14 4.66 -0.45
N ALA A 133 -20.43 4.68 -0.80
CA ALA A 133 -21.34 5.78 -0.48
C ALA A 133 -21.49 6.00 1.03
N PHE A 134 -21.64 4.90 1.79
CA PHE A 134 -21.76 4.95 3.25
C PHE A 134 -20.54 5.62 3.93
N LEU A 135 -19.32 5.33 3.45
CA LEU A 135 -18.10 5.94 3.97
C LEU A 135 -17.91 7.38 3.47
N ALA A 136 -18.31 7.68 2.22
CA ALA A 136 -18.30 9.03 1.68
C ALA A 136 -19.15 10.00 2.50
N GLU A 137 -20.34 9.58 2.92
CA GLU A 137 -21.21 10.35 3.83
C GLU A 137 -20.56 10.65 5.19
N ARG A 138 -19.52 9.88 5.58
CA ARG A 138 -18.81 10.01 6.86
C ARG A 138 -17.49 10.76 6.78
N GLY A 139 -17.10 11.22 5.60
CA GLY A 139 -15.88 12.01 5.41
C GLY A 139 -14.76 11.32 4.62
N LEU A 140 -15.01 10.16 4.01
CA LEU A 140 -14.04 9.50 3.14
C LEU A 140 -13.59 10.46 2.03
N LYS A 141 -12.27 10.63 1.88
CA LYS A 141 -11.64 11.39 0.79
C LYS A 141 -10.88 10.54 -0.19
N ARG A 142 -10.49 9.33 0.22
CA ARG A 142 -9.80 8.38 -0.64
C ARG A 142 -10.07 6.98 -0.17
N TRP A 143 -10.39 6.07 -1.09
CA TRP A 143 -10.33 4.64 -0.80
C TRP A 143 -9.16 4.02 -1.53
N VAL A 144 -8.42 3.19 -0.82
CA VAL A 144 -7.45 2.29 -1.40
C VAL A 144 -8.19 1.00 -1.71
N MET A 145 -8.18 0.59 -2.97
CA MET A 145 -8.89 -0.62 -3.36
C MET A 145 -8.30 -1.85 -2.64
N PRO A 146 -9.13 -2.73 -2.07
CA PRO A 146 -8.67 -4.01 -1.55
C PRO A 146 -7.93 -4.81 -2.63
N VAL A 147 -6.83 -5.43 -2.24
CA VAL A 147 -5.79 -5.92 -3.16
C VAL A 147 -6.19 -7.14 -3.99
N GLU A 148 -7.23 -7.84 -3.55
CA GLU A 148 -7.84 -9.00 -4.19
C GLU A 148 -8.88 -8.64 -5.24
N LEU A 149 -9.30 -7.37 -5.32
CA LEU A 149 -10.26 -6.93 -6.33
C LEU A 149 -9.57 -6.66 -7.67
N GLY A 150 -10.22 -7.10 -8.74
CA GLY A 150 -9.72 -6.93 -10.10
C GLY A 150 -10.27 -5.71 -10.82
N ARG A 151 -9.83 -5.55 -12.07
CA ARG A 151 -10.21 -4.47 -12.98
C ARG A 151 -11.72 -4.26 -13.10
N ASP A 152 -12.49 -5.35 -13.23
CA ASP A 152 -13.92 -5.26 -13.47
C ASP A 152 -14.66 -4.66 -12.25
N THR A 153 -14.25 -5.03 -11.04
CA THR A 153 -14.77 -4.44 -9.80
C THR A 153 -14.30 -2.99 -9.65
N ALA A 154 -13.05 -2.68 -9.99
CA ALA A 154 -12.55 -1.31 -10.01
C ALA A 154 -13.40 -0.41 -10.93
N ALA A 155 -13.70 -0.89 -12.14
CA ALA A 155 -14.53 -0.19 -13.11
C ALA A 155 -15.96 0.06 -12.60
N ASP A 156 -16.59 -0.93 -11.95
CA ASP A 156 -17.93 -0.77 -11.36
C ASP A 156 -17.94 0.24 -10.21
N LEU A 157 -16.94 0.19 -9.32
CA LEU A 157 -16.80 1.13 -8.22
C LEU A 157 -16.56 2.56 -8.72
N LEU A 158 -15.65 2.75 -9.67
CA LEU A 158 -15.32 4.06 -10.25
C LEU A 158 -16.52 4.69 -10.97
N LYS A 159 -17.38 3.88 -11.60
CA LYS A 159 -18.63 4.37 -12.21
C LYS A 159 -19.59 4.96 -11.19
N HIS A 160 -19.59 4.47 -9.95
CA HIS A 160 -20.44 4.93 -8.86
C HIS A 160 -19.68 5.77 -7.82
N ARG A 161 -18.50 6.27 -8.19
CA ARG A 161 -17.64 7.07 -7.32
C ARG A 161 -18.36 8.34 -6.85
N PRO A 162 -18.50 8.54 -5.52
CA PRO A 162 -19.00 9.81 -4.98
C PRO A 162 -18.06 10.97 -5.33
N GLU A 163 -18.63 12.15 -5.52
CA GLU A 163 -17.86 13.35 -5.88
C GLU A 163 -16.81 13.70 -4.81
N GLY A 164 -15.60 14.02 -5.25
CA GLY A 164 -14.50 14.41 -4.36
C GLY A 164 -13.86 13.27 -3.56
N VAL A 165 -14.18 12.01 -3.88
CA VAL A 165 -13.51 10.83 -3.32
C VAL A 165 -12.53 10.27 -4.34
N GLU A 166 -11.25 10.16 -3.98
CA GLU A 166 -10.19 9.61 -4.82
C GLU A 166 -10.13 8.08 -4.76
N CYS A 167 -9.77 7.45 -5.87
CA CYS A 167 -9.44 6.03 -5.94
C CYS A 167 -7.93 5.83 -5.98
N GLU A 168 -7.41 4.99 -5.07
CA GLU A 168 -6.01 4.58 -5.06
C GLU A 168 -5.89 3.07 -5.29
N LEU A 169 -5.01 2.66 -6.19
CA LEU A 169 -4.67 1.27 -6.43
C LEU A 169 -3.31 0.91 -5.83
N PHE A 170 -3.21 -0.27 -5.24
CA PHE A 170 -1.92 -0.87 -4.91
C PHE A 170 -1.23 -1.28 -6.22
N ALA A 171 -0.24 -0.52 -6.67
CA ALA A 171 0.33 -0.66 -8.01
C ALA A 171 1.61 -1.49 -8.03
N PHE A 172 2.38 -1.48 -6.93
CA PHE A 172 3.62 -2.25 -6.85
C PHE A 172 3.94 -2.72 -5.43
N GLY A 173 4.36 -3.97 -5.31
CA GLY A 173 4.85 -4.57 -4.05
C GLY A 173 4.21 -5.92 -3.73
N ARG A 174 4.66 -6.57 -2.66
CA ARG A 174 4.02 -7.79 -2.17
C ARG A 174 2.64 -7.45 -1.60
N LEU A 175 1.59 -8.11 -2.10
CA LEU A 175 0.22 -7.83 -1.74
C LEU A 175 -0.03 -8.23 -0.27
N PRO A 176 -0.51 -7.34 0.59
CA PRO A 176 -0.95 -7.67 1.95
C PRO A 176 -2.28 -8.45 1.92
N LEU A 177 -2.21 -9.78 2.08
CA LEU A 177 -3.36 -10.68 1.82
C LEU A 177 -4.23 -10.93 3.05
N ALA A 178 -3.62 -11.11 4.23
CA ALA A 178 -4.38 -11.38 5.44
C ALA A 178 -3.63 -10.98 6.71
N TYR A 179 -4.39 -10.80 7.78
CA TYR A 179 -3.91 -10.47 9.13
C TYR A 179 -4.42 -11.50 10.13
N SER A 180 -3.64 -11.80 11.17
CA SER A 180 -4.01 -12.74 12.22
C SER A 180 -3.69 -12.21 13.60
N ALA A 181 -4.47 -12.59 14.62
CA ALA A 181 -4.08 -12.33 16.00
C ALA A 181 -2.77 -13.05 16.40
N ARG A 182 -2.35 -14.07 15.64
CA ARG A 182 -1.08 -14.78 15.83
C ARG A 182 0.00 -14.22 14.93
N CYS A 183 1.22 -14.12 15.47
CA CYS A 183 2.39 -13.72 14.69
C CYS A 183 2.98 -14.93 13.96
N PHE A 184 2.79 -14.99 12.64
CA PHE A 184 3.31 -16.04 11.78
C PHE A 184 4.84 -16.11 11.79
N THR A 185 5.53 -14.96 11.79
CA THR A 185 7.00 -14.94 11.83
C THR A 185 7.55 -15.50 13.15
N ALA A 186 6.94 -15.15 14.29
CA ALA A 186 7.32 -15.71 15.58
C ALA A 186 7.04 -17.22 15.63
N TYR A 187 5.85 -17.62 15.18
CA TYR A 187 5.47 -19.03 15.11
C TYR A 187 6.43 -19.86 14.24
N ASN A 188 6.85 -19.32 13.09
CA ASN A 188 7.83 -19.95 12.21
C ASN A 188 9.20 -20.16 12.88
N ARG A 189 9.52 -19.40 13.94
CA ARG A 189 10.71 -19.58 14.78
C ARG A 189 10.46 -20.40 16.05
N GLY A 190 9.28 -20.97 16.22
CA GLY A 190 8.90 -21.67 17.45
C GLY A 190 8.71 -20.74 18.65
N LEU A 191 8.48 -19.44 18.41
CA LEU A 191 8.27 -18.42 19.44
C LEU A 191 6.79 -18.06 19.57
N GLY A 192 6.38 -17.64 20.78
CA GLY A 192 5.09 -16.99 21.02
C GLY A 192 5.10 -15.51 20.64
N LYS A 193 3.93 -14.95 20.29
CA LYS A 193 3.81 -13.52 19.93
C LYS A 193 4.32 -12.58 21.03
N ASP A 194 4.03 -12.89 22.30
CA ASP A 194 4.42 -12.07 23.44
C ASP A 194 5.93 -12.05 23.67
N ASN A 195 6.60 -13.18 23.39
CA ASN A 195 8.05 -13.35 23.49
C ASN A 195 8.68 -13.51 22.10
N CYS A 196 8.23 -12.72 21.12
CA CYS A 196 8.68 -12.85 19.73
C CYS A 196 10.11 -12.35 19.47
N GLU A 197 10.73 -11.70 20.46
CA GLU A 197 12.09 -11.15 20.39
C GLU A 197 12.33 -10.21 19.19
N PHE A 198 11.26 -9.63 18.65
CA PHE A 198 11.30 -8.81 17.44
C PHE A 198 11.92 -9.51 16.22
N CYS A 199 11.85 -10.85 16.17
CA CYS A 199 12.49 -11.66 15.13
C CYS A 199 12.10 -11.32 13.69
N CYS A 200 10.97 -10.63 13.47
CA CYS A 200 10.61 -10.12 12.14
C CYS A 200 11.58 -9.05 11.62
N GLY A 201 12.40 -8.42 12.48
CA GLY A 201 13.42 -7.46 12.07
C GLY A 201 14.62 -8.09 11.37
N ASP A 202 14.81 -9.40 11.50
CA ASP A 202 15.86 -10.14 10.79
C ASP A 202 15.52 -10.34 9.30
N TYR A 203 14.29 -10.03 8.91
CA TYR A 203 13.76 -10.25 7.56
C TYR A 203 13.26 -8.92 7.00
N PRO A 204 14.13 -8.11 6.38
CA PRO A 204 13.80 -6.76 5.96
C PRO A 204 12.69 -6.69 4.90
N ASP A 205 12.41 -7.80 4.19
CA ASP A 205 11.31 -7.94 3.24
C ASP A 205 10.40 -9.16 3.54
N GLY A 206 10.41 -9.65 4.79
CA GLY A 206 9.59 -10.80 5.22
C GLY A 206 10.19 -12.17 4.96
N VAL A 207 9.52 -13.22 5.45
CA VAL A 207 9.96 -14.62 5.38
C VAL A 207 9.25 -15.35 4.26
N LEU A 208 9.98 -15.73 3.20
CA LEU A 208 9.44 -16.53 2.12
C LEU A 208 9.07 -17.95 2.60
N VAL A 209 7.88 -18.41 2.22
CA VAL A 209 7.36 -19.75 2.50
C VAL A 209 7.05 -20.45 1.19
N THR A 210 7.44 -21.72 1.11
CA THR A 210 7.21 -22.59 -0.04
C THR A 210 6.17 -23.67 0.28
N THR A 211 5.53 -24.21 -0.75
CA THR A 211 4.70 -25.43 -0.64
C THR A 211 5.59 -26.66 -0.38
N GLN A 212 4.95 -27.83 -0.18
CA GLN A 212 5.68 -29.09 -0.03
C GLN A 212 6.44 -29.49 -1.31
N GLU A 213 5.93 -29.05 -2.45
CA GLU A 213 6.53 -29.21 -3.78
C GLU A 213 7.63 -28.16 -4.07
N GLY A 214 7.93 -27.28 -3.11
CA GLY A 214 8.98 -26.27 -3.23
C GLY A 214 8.58 -25.01 -4.01
N GLN A 215 7.30 -24.85 -4.34
CA GLN A 215 6.82 -23.64 -5.02
C GLN A 215 6.73 -22.47 -4.04
N GLU A 216 7.29 -21.32 -4.41
CA GLU A 216 7.11 -20.07 -3.65
C GLU A 216 5.62 -19.69 -3.58
N PHE A 217 5.12 -19.43 -2.37
CA PHE A 217 3.68 -19.23 -2.16
C PHE A 217 3.35 -17.92 -1.45
N LEU A 218 3.88 -17.73 -0.23
CA LEU A 218 3.60 -16.56 0.60
C LEU A 218 4.88 -15.97 1.19
N SER A 219 4.81 -14.71 1.61
CA SER A 219 5.77 -14.09 2.51
C SER A 219 5.11 -13.80 3.86
N LEU A 220 5.77 -14.12 4.96
CA LEU A 220 5.29 -13.84 6.32
C LEU A 220 5.95 -12.58 6.88
N ASN A 221 5.13 -11.67 7.39
CA ASN A 221 5.58 -10.42 8.00
C ASN A 221 4.84 -10.15 9.31
N GLY A 222 5.37 -10.64 10.42
CA GLY A 222 4.72 -10.52 11.72
C GLY A 222 3.38 -11.26 11.72
N ILE A 223 2.28 -10.51 11.89
CA ILE A 223 0.91 -11.03 11.84
C ILE A 223 0.31 -11.09 10.43
N GLN A 224 1.01 -10.54 9.44
CA GLN A 224 0.54 -10.39 8.08
C GLN A 224 1.07 -11.53 7.20
N THR A 225 0.24 -12.05 6.31
CA THR A 225 0.69 -12.81 5.14
C THR A 225 0.63 -11.92 3.91
N GLN A 226 1.61 -12.08 3.05
CA GLN A 226 1.70 -11.38 1.78
C GLN A 226 1.88 -12.36 0.63
N SER A 227 1.60 -11.92 -0.60
CA SER A 227 2.01 -12.68 -1.78
C SER A 227 3.53 -12.90 -1.78
N ALA A 228 3.99 -14.06 -2.28
CA ALA A 228 5.40 -14.26 -2.56
C ALA A 228 5.87 -13.32 -3.68
N GLY A 229 5.19 -13.40 -4.84
CA GLY A 229 5.41 -12.55 -5.99
C GLY A 229 5.07 -11.08 -5.73
N THR A 230 5.71 -10.20 -6.48
CA THR A 230 5.53 -8.75 -6.41
C THR A 230 4.47 -8.32 -7.38
N HIS A 231 3.39 -7.72 -6.89
CA HIS A 231 2.36 -7.17 -7.75
C HIS A 231 2.92 -6.01 -8.59
N ASN A 232 2.51 -5.90 -9.85
CA ASN A 232 2.92 -4.82 -10.74
C ASN A 232 1.81 -4.45 -11.74
N LEU A 233 1.35 -3.21 -11.71
CA LEU A 233 0.37 -2.67 -12.66
C LEU A 233 0.98 -1.89 -13.82
N LEU A 234 2.31 -1.88 -13.97
CA LEU A 234 2.96 -1.05 -14.98
C LEU A 234 2.54 -1.41 -16.42
N ALA A 235 2.34 -2.71 -16.71
CA ALA A 235 1.80 -3.17 -18.01
C ALA A 235 0.32 -2.79 -18.23
N SER A 236 -0.41 -2.45 -17.16
CA SER A 236 -1.82 -2.05 -17.19
C SER A 236 -2.03 -0.54 -17.10
N LEU A 237 -0.97 0.28 -17.20
CA LEU A 237 -1.07 1.73 -16.98
C LEU A 237 -2.11 2.42 -17.86
N ASP A 238 -2.22 2.02 -19.12
CA ASP A 238 -3.22 2.62 -20.03
C ASP A 238 -4.65 2.27 -19.63
N GLU A 239 -4.90 1.04 -19.17
CA GLU A 239 -6.20 0.64 -18.63
C GLU A 239 -6.52 1.44 -17.36
N VAL A 240 -5.56 1.54 -16.44
CA VAL A 240 -5.68 2.29 -15.18
C VAL A 240 -5.98 3.77 -15.44
N ARG A 241 -5.28 4.40 -16.39
CA ARG A 241 -5.53 5.79 -16.81
C ARG A 241 -6.92 5.97 -17.38
N ALA A 242 -7.35 5.06 -18.25
CA ALA A 242 -8.67 5.10 -18.87
C ALA A 242 -9.81 4.96 -17.84
N LEU A 243 -9.59 4.21 -16.76
CA LEU A 243 -10.54 4.08 -15.66
C LEU A 243 -10.65 5.35 -14.79
N GLY A 244 -9.66 6.25 -14.85
CA GLY A 244 -9.66 7.48 -14.05
C GLY A 244 -9.24 7.25 -12.59
N VAL A 245 -8.32 6.30 -12.36
CA VAL A 245 -7.69 6.05 -11.05
C VAL A 245 -6.77 7.20 -10.67
N ASP A 246 -6.98 7.77 -9.48
CA ASP A 246 -6.30 9.00 -9.08
C ASP A 246 -4.89 8.78 -8.55
N LEU A 247 -4.61 7.63 -7.90
CA LEU A 247 -3.30 7.33 -7.29
C LEU A 247 -2.84 5.88 -7.54
N LEU A 248 -1.53 5.73 -7.70
CA LEU A 248 -0.83 4.45 -7.77
C LEU A 248 0.15 4.31 -6.61
N ARG A 249 -0.12 3.35 -5.73
CA ARG A 249 0.66 3.10 -4.52
C ARG A 249 1.81 2.14 -4.76
N ILE A 250 3.00 2.59 -4.41
CA ILE A 250 4.21 1.78 -4.32
C ILE A 250 4.40 1.39 -2.86
N SER A 251 4.41 0.09 -2.56
CA SER A 251 4.77 -0.41 -1.23
C SER A 251 6.29 -0.40 -1.06
N PRO A 252 6.81 0.11 0.07
CA PRO A 252 8.23 0.05 0.38
C PRO A 252 8.80 -1.38 0.35
N GLN A 253 10.00 -1.48 -0.20
CA GLN A 253 10.93 -2.61 -0.08
C GLN A 253 12.28 -2.13 0.43
N SER A 254 13.04 -3.01 1.06
CA SER A 254 14.29 -2.65 1.76
C SER A 254 15.38 -2.06 0.87
N LYS A 255 15.29 -2.30 -0.45
CA LYS A 255 16.22 -1.82 -1.48
C LYS A 255 15.44 -1.39 -2.72
N HIS A 256 15.96 -0.46 -3.52
CA HIS A 256 15.41 -0.09 -4.83
C HIS A 256 14.03 0.59 -4.85
N THR A 257 13.42 0.91 -3.70
CA THR A 257 12.11 1.59 -3.71
C THR A 257 12.15 2.91 -4.49
N ALA A 258 13.20 3.71 -4.32
CA ALA A 258 13.36 4.96 -5.07
C ALA A 258 13.50 4.71 -6.59
N ASP A 259 14.17 3.63 -6.99
CA ASP A 259 14.30 3.23 -8.41
C ASP A 259 12.96 2.76 -9.00
N VAL A 260 12.16 2.03 -8.22
CA VAL A 260 10.79 1.63 -8.58
C VAL A 260 9.93 2.86 -8.81
N VAL A 261 9.94 3.82 -7.87
CA VAL A 261 9.18 5.07 -7.99
C VAL A 261 9.56 5.81 -9.27
N ARG A 262 10.87 5.97 -9.54
CA ARG A 262 11.35 6.63 -10.78
C ARG A 262 10.89 5.88 -12.03
N THR A 263 10.97 4.55 -12.03
CA THR A 263 10.51 3.73 -13.16
C THR A 263 9.02 3.92 -13.45
N PHE A 264 8.17 3.96 -12.41
CA PHE A 264 6.76 4.28 -12.56
C PHE A 264 6.54 5.72 -13.06
N ALA A 265 7.29 6.68 -12.53
CA ALA A 265 7.17 8.08 -12.93
C ALA A 265 7.54 8.29 -14.41
N ASP A 266 8.62 7.67 -14.88
CA ASP A 266 9.10 7.73 -16.26
C ASP A 266 8.09 7.07 -17.21
N CYS A 267 7.46 5.95 -16.83
CA CYS A 267 6.38 5.35 -17.61
C CYS A 267 5.12 6.24 -17.63
N LEU A 268 4.84 6.92 -16.51
CA LEU A 268 3.73 7.85 -16.41
C LEU A 268 3.95 9.15 -17.22
N THR A 269 5.20 9.59 -17.43
CA THR A 269 5.54 10.73 -18.32
C THR A 269 5.62 10.31 -19.79
N GLY A 270 5.84 9.02 -20.06
CA GLY A 270 6.15 8.51 -21.38
C GLY A 270 7.64 8.58 -21.73
N ASP A 271 8.51 8.86 -20.75
CA ASP A 271 9.97 8.85 -20.91
C ASP A 271 10.53 7.41 -20.94
N LEU A 272 9.75 6.44 -20.47
CA LEU A 272 10.08 5.01 -20.50
C LEU A 272 8.88 4.20 -21.00
N ASP A 273 9.14 3.23 -21.88
CA ASP A 273 8.10 2.29 -22.32
C ASP A 273 7.71 1.33 -21.17
N PRO A 274 6.41 1.06 -20.94
CA PRO A 274 5.99 0.14 -19.88
C PRO A 274 6.56 -1.29 -19.98
N ALA A 275 6.83 -1.82 -21.16
CA ALA A 275 7.47 -3.14 -21.26
C ALA A 275 8.92 -3.07 -20.77
N GLU A 276 9.66 -2.02 -21.12
CA GLU A 276 11.01 -1.79 -20.62
C GLU A 276 11.03 -1.55 -19.11
N GLY A 277 10.11 -0.74 -18.60
CA GLY A 277 9.94 -0.53 -17.16
C GLY A 277 9.66 -1.83 -16.42
N THR A 278 8.78 -2.69 -16.95
CA THR A 278 8.47 -4.00 -16.37
C THR A 278 9.69 -4.92 -16.31
N ALA A 279 10.53 -4.89 -17.34
CA ALA A 279 11.80 -5.63 -17.36
C ALA A 279 12.77 -5.13 -16.28
N ARG A 280 12.87 -3.81 -16.04
CA ARG A 280 13.67 -3.26 -14.93
C ARG A 280 13.14 -3.70 -13.57
N LEU A 281 11.83 -3.56 -13.36
CA LEU A 281 11.16 -3.94 -12.10
C LEU A 281 11.33 -5.43 -11.78
N SER A 282 11.38 -6.29 -12.80
CA SER A 282 11.62 -7.73 -12.62
C SER A 282 12.95 -8.01 -11.93
N GLY A 283 13.98 -7.19 -12.17
CA GLY A 283 15.28 -7.31 -11.49
C GLY A 283 15.24 -6.98 -10.00
N TRP A 284 14.17 -6.36 -9.50
CA TRP A 284 13.98 -5.99 -8.10
C TRP A 284 12.84 -6.76 -7.42
N ALA A 285 12.27 -7.75 -8.12
CA ALA A 285 11.20 -8.62 -7.63
C ALA A 285 11.74 -10.06 -7.47
N PRO A 286 12.29 -10.43 -6.31
CA PRO A 286 13.03 -11.69 -6.14
C PRO A 286 12.18 -12.94 -6.39
N SER A 287 10.87 -12.86 -6.14
CA SER A 287 9.89 -13.94 -6.37
C SER A 287 9.10 -13.78 -7.68
N GLY A 288 9.60 -12.94 -8.59
CA GLY A 288 8.92 -12.60 -9.84
C GLY A 288 7.79 -11.58 -9.67
N LEU A 289 7.28 -11.11 -10.81
CA LEU A 289 6.13 -10.20 -10.88
C LEU A 289 4.81 -10.96 -11.00
N CYS A 290 3.71 -10.35 -10.56
CA CYS A 290 2.36 -10.86 -10.76
C CYS A 290 1.31 -9.75 -10.92
N ASP A 291 0.20 -10.06 -11.57
CA ASP A 291 -0.94 -9.14 -11.79
C ASP A 291 -2.27 -9.91 -11.91
N GLY A 292 -2.29 -11.17 -11.49
CA GLY A 292 -3.43 -12.06 -11.67
C GLY A 292 -4.74 -11.51 -11.10
N TYR A 293 -4.74 -10.93 -9.90
CA TYR A 293 -5.98 -10.35 -9.36
C TYR A 293 -6.54 -9.23 -10.22
N TRP A 294 -5.68 -8.34 -10.74
CA TRP A 294 -6.11 -7.26 -11.64
C TRP A 294 -6.82 -7.81 -12.89
N THR A 295 -6.30 -8.90 -13.44
CA THR A 295 -6.81 -9.56 -14.66
C THR A 295 -7.91 -10.59 -14.41
N GLY A 296 -8.35 -10.78 -13.16
CA GLY A 296 -9.35 -11.80 -12.79
C GLY A 296 -8.83 -13.24 -12.76
N GLN A 297 -7.52 -13.43 -12.79
CA GLN A 297 -6.82 -14.71 -12.62
C GLN A 297 -6.35 -14.91 -11.17
N SER A 298 -5.66 -16.02 -10.89
CA SER A 298 -5.10 -16.26 -9.54
C SER A 298 -4.00 -15.26 -9.23
N GLY A 299 -3.99 -14.67 -8.02
CA GLY A 299 -3.08 -13.57 -7.67
C GLY A 299 -1.57 -13.83 -7.77
N TYR A 300 -1.13 -15.09 -7.87
CA TYR A 300 0.28 -15.45 -8.08
C TYR A 300 0.66 -15.57 -9.56
N GLN A 301 -0.30 -15.46 -10.48
CA GLN A 301 -0.07 -15.56 -11.92
C GLN A 301 0.30 -14.20 -12.52
N VAL A 302 1.02 -14.27 -13.64
CA VAL A 302 1.14 -13.18 -14.60
C VAL A 302 0.02 -13.38 -15.63
N GLY A 303 -1.02 -12.57 -15.52
CA GLY A 303 -2.20 -12.56 -16.38
C GLY A 303 -2.03 -11.71 -17.64
N MET A 304 -1.18 -10.67 -17.63
CA MET A 304 -0.84 -9.96 -18.87
C MET A 304 0.36 -10.62 -19.58
N PRO A 305 0.27 -10.90 -20.89
CA PRO A 305 1.41 -11.46 -21.61
C PRO A 305 2.59 -10.48 -21.52
N ALA A 306 3.79 -10.99 -21.23
CA ALA A 306 5.02 -10.25 -21.50
C ALA A 306 4.93 -9.82 -22.97
N ALA A 307 4.99 -8.52 -23.26
CA ALA A 307 4.98 -8.03 -24.63
C ALA A 307 6.13 -8.70 -25.37
N ILE A 308 5.81 -9.71 -26.17
CA ILE A 308 6.78 -10.39 -27.02
C ILE A 308 7.02 -9.38 -28.15
N GLY A 309 8.23 -8.81 -28.17
CA GLY A 309 8.68 -7.91 -29.23
C GLY A 309 8.62 -8.53 -30.62
#